data_AF-A0A8I2YE67-F1
#
_entry.id   AF-A0A8I2YE67-F1
#
_cell.length_a   1.000
_cell.length_b   1.000
_cell.length_c   1.000
_cell.angle_alpha   90.00
_cell.angle_beta   90.00
_cell.angle_gamma   90.00
#
_symmetry.space_group_name_H-M   'P 1'
#
loop_
_entity.id
_entity.type
_entity.pdbx_description
1 polymer ?
#
loop_
_entity_poly.entity_id
_entity_poly.type
_entity_poly.pdbx_seq_one_letter_code
_entity_poly.pdbx_strand_id
1 'polypeptide(L)'
;MAQEKVDHENRQKRKQAQSEMMATWKEADEARKQRNKKRREDYQQELRLWEEECGLAKQEGRQKGWDKPVRGKLEGAIPKPSINKVDGGRATEVHGRNESDGGSEDE
;
A
#
# COMPACT_ATOMS: atom_id res chain seq x y z
N MET A 1 -37.45 23.87 -15.22
CA MET A 1 -37.33 23.84 -13.75
C MET A 1 -37.40 22.44 -13.13
N ALA A 2 -38.36 21.56 -13.50
CA ALA A 2 -38.41 20.21 -12.93
C ALA A 2 -37.24 19.31 -13.39
N GLN A 3 -36.89 19.35 -14.68
CA GLN A 3 -35.82 18.53 -15.25
C GLN A 3 -34.42 18.87 -14.68
N GLU A 4 -34.10 20.15 -14.57
CA GLU A 4 -32.80 20.59 -14.01
C GLU A 4 -32.58 20.14 -12.56
N LYS A 5 -33.65 20.09 -11.75
CA LYS A 5 -33.56 19.60 -10.36
C LYS A 5 -33.23 18.10 -10.34
N VAL A 6 -33.90 17.31 -11.19
CA VAL A 6 -33.64 15.88 -11.32
C VAL A 6 -32.21 15.61 -11.80
N ASP A 7 -31.72 16.36 -12.79
CA ASP A 7 -30.35 16.20 -13.30
C ASP A 7 -29.29 16.58 -12.25
N HIS A 8 -29.56 17.64 -11.47
CA HIS A 8 -28.69 18.04 -10.37
C HIS A 8 -28.61 16.96 -9.28
N GLU A 9 -29.76 16.42 -8.86
CA GLU A 9 -29.83 15.34 -7.87
C GLU A 9 -29.11 14.07 -8.36
N ASN A 10 -29.31 13.69 -9.62
CA ASN A 10 -28.62 12.55 -10.21
C ASN A 10 -27.10 12.76 -10.23
N ARG A 11 -26.63 13.98 -10.52
CA ARG A 11 -25.21 14.32 -10.45
C ARG A 11 -24.66 14.21 -9.02
N GLN A 12 -25.42 14.66 -8.03
CA GLN A 12 -25.03 14.53 -6.62
C GLN A 12 -24.94 13.07 -6.19
N LYS A 13 -25.94 12.24 -6.52
CA LYS A 13 -25.94 10.80 -6.21
C LYS A 13 -24.74 10.07 -6.82
N ARG A 14 -24.38 10.38 -8.07
CA ARG A 14 -23.18 9.80 -8.72
C ARG A 14 -21.89 10.18 -8.00
N LYS A 15 -21.77 11.44 -7.55
CA LYS A 15 -20.61 11.89 -6.77
C LYS A 15 -20.53 11.20 -5.40
N GLN A 16 -21.66 11.04 -4.71
CA GLN A 16 -21.74 10.36 -3.43
C GLN A 16 -21.33 8.89 -3.56
N ALA A 17 -21.93 8.15 -4.50
CA ALA A 17 -21.58 6.75 -4.76
C ALA A 17 -20.09 6.57 -5.11
N GLN A 18 -19.52 7.49 -5.91
CA GLN A 18 -18.09 7.50 -6.21
C GLN A 18 -17.24 7.77 -4.96
N SER A 19 -17.63 8.73 -4.13
CA SER A 19 -16.92 9.07 -2.90
C SER A 19 -16.93 7.91 -1.91
N GLU A 20 -18.06 7.24 -1.75
CA GLU A 20 -18.21 6.07 -0.89
C GLU A 20 -17.33 4.91 -1.38
N MET A 21 -17.39 4.58 -2.66
CA MET A 21 -16.54 3.52 -3.25
C MET A 21 -15.04 3.83 -3.06
N MET A 22 -14.65 5.10 -3.24
CA MET A 22 -13.28 5.54 -3.01
C MET A 22 -12.88 5.50 -1.52
N ALA A 23 -13.80 5.76 -0.60
CA ALA A 23 -13.55 5.68 0.83
C ALA A 23 -13.32 4.22 1.26
N THR A 24 -14.20 3.30 0.87
CA THR A 24 -14.04 1.87 1.15
C THR A 24 -12.73 1.32 0.57
N TRP A 25 -12.36 1.72 -0.64
CA TRP A 25 -11.07 1.31 -1.23
C TRP A 25 -9.87 1.83 -0.43
N LYS A 26 -9.89 3.10 0.01
CA LYS A 26 -8.81 3.68 0.83
C LYS A 26 -8.66 2.95 2.15
N GLU A 27 -9.75 2.65 2.84
CA GLU A 27 -9.71 1.91 4.11
C GLU A 27 -9.10 0.52 3.93
N ALA A 28 -9.50 -0.20 2.89
CA ALA A 28 -8.94 -1.51 2.57
C ALA A 28 -7.44 -1.43 2.22
N ASP A 29 -7.04 -0.41 1.46
CA ASP A 29 -5.64 -0.21 1.07
C ASP A 29 -4.76 0.18 2.28
N GLU A 30 -5.25 1.02 3.19
CA GLU A 30 -4.56 1.36 4.42
C GLU A 30 -4.40 0.14 5.34
N ALA A 31 -5.46 -0.66 5.52
CA ALA A 31 -5.37 -1.90 6.29
C ALA A 31 -4.32 -2.85 5.72
N ARG A 32 -4.22 -2.96 4.39
CA ARG A 32 -3.17 -3.72 3.70
C ARG A 32 -1.78 -3.14 3.99
N LYS A 33 -1.60 -1.81 3.90
CA LYS A 33 -0.31 -1.16 4.19
C LYS A 33 0.14 -1.43 5.63
N GLN A 34 -0.77 -1.37 6.59
CA GLN A 34 -0.45 -1.67 8.00
C GLN A 34 0.00 -3.12 8.18
N ARG A 35 -0.69 -4.09 7.57
CA ARG A 35 -0.26 -5.50 7.59
C ARG A 35 1.12 -5.69 6.95
N ASN A 36 1.37 -5.06 5.81
CA ASN A 36 2.66 -5.13 5.14
C ASN A 36 3.78 -4.45 5.95
N LYS A 37 3.48 -3.34 6.63
CA LYS A 37 4.41 -2.67 7.54
C LYS A 37 4.81 -3.61 8.68
N LYS A 38 3.83 -4.20 9.37
CA LYS A 38 4.08 -5.17 10.43
C LYS A 38 4.95 -6.34 9.96
N ARG A 39 4.62 -6.96 8.82
CA ARG A 39 5.44 -8.05 8.24
C ARG A 39 6.89 -7.64 7.97
N ARG A 40 7.14 -6.37 7.61
CA ARG A 40 8.50 -5.85 7.39
C ARG A 40 9.24 -5.67 8.72
N GLU A 41 8.55 -5.14 9.72
CA GLU A 41 9.10 -4.93 11.07
C GLU A 41 9.45 -6.27 11.72
N ASP A 42 8.54 -7.25 11.68
CA ASP A 42 8.76 -8.60 12.22
C ASP A 42 10.01 -9.24 11.56
N TYR A 43 10.10 -9.18 10.23
CA TYR A 43 11.28 -9.69 9.51
C TYR A 43 12.57 -8.95 9.86
N GLN A 44 12.52 -7.62 10.03
CA GLN A 44 13.70 -6.84 10.43
C GLN A 44 14.17 -7.22 11.84
N GLN A 45 13.25 -7.50 12.76
CA GLN A 45 13.59 -7.97 14.10
C GLN A 45 14.25 -9.36 14.05
N GLU A 46 13.65 -10.32 13.34
CA GLU A 46 14.24 -11.66 13.15
C GLU A 46 15.62 -11.58 12.50
N LEU A 47 15.78 -10.75 11.47
CA LEU A 47 17.05 -10.58 10.79
C LEU A 47 18.13 -10.01 11.72
N ARG A 48 17.76 -9.04 12.58
CA ARG A 48 18.68 -8.44 13.54
C ARG A 48 19.14 -9.48 14.58
N LEU A 49 18.22 -10.29 15.11
CA LEU A 49 18.54 -11.39 16.03
C LEU A 49 19.46 -12.42 15.37
N TRP A 50 19.18 -12.77 14.12
CA TRP A 50 20.05 -13.67 13.36
C TRP A 50 21.45 -13.07 13.17
N GLU A 51 21.57 -11.78 12.85
CA GLU A 51 22.87 -11.09 12.71
C GLU A 51 23.66 -11.06 14.02
N GLU A 52 23.00 -10.84 15.15
CA GLU A 52 23.60 -10.90 16.48
C GLU A 52 24.14 -12.31 16.78
N GLU A 53 23.34 -13.36 16.55
CA GLU A 53 23.81 -14.75 16.72
C GLU A 53 24.96 -15.07 15.76
N CYS A 54 24.90 -14.59 14.52
CA CYS A 54 26.01 -14.75 13.58
C CYS A 54 27.30 -14.12 14.09
N GLY A 55 27.21 -12.97 14.76
CA GLY A 55 28.34 -12.31 15.40
C GLY A 55 28.92 -13.16 16.53
N LEU A 56 28.05 -13.65 17.42
CA LEU A 56 28.44 -14.50 18.55
C LEU A 56 29.05 -15.82 18.08
N ALA A 57 28.43 -16.51 17.13
CA ALA A 57 28.94 -17.77 16.58
C ALA A 57 30.33 -17.59 15.95
N LYS A 58 30.55 -16.47 15.24
CA LYS A 58 31.88 -16.13 14.70
C LYS A 58 32.90 -15.89 15.82
N GLN A 59 32.52 -15.16 16.87
CA GLN A 59 33.40 -14.86 18.00
C GLN A 59 33.78 -16.13 18.79
N GLU A 60 32.83 -17.04 18.95
CA GLU A 60 33.03 -18.31 19.65
C GLU A 60 33.66 -19.41 18.77
N GLY A 61 33.85 -19.16 17.47
CA GLY A 61 34.35 -20.16 16.51
C GLY A 61 33.37 -21.33 16.28
N ARG A 62 32.07 -21.10 16.50
CA ARG A 62 31.01 -22.10 16.36
C ARG A 62 30.23 -21.90 15.06
N GLN A 63 29.54 -22.95 14.63
CA GLN A 63 28.55 -22.83 13.56
C GLN A 63 27.24 -22.26 14.12
N LYS A 64 26.54 -21.50 13.29
CA LYS A 64 25.24 -20.90 13.61
C LYS A 64 24.20 -22.00 13.80
N GLY A 65 23.27 -21.82 14.74
CA GLY A 65 22.27 -22.84 15.07
C GLY A 65 21.06 -22.88 14.14
N TRP A 66 20.86 -21.85 13.32
CA TRP A 66 19.69 -21.68 12.47
C TRP A 66 19.97 -20.82 11.22
N ASP A 67 19.13 -21.03 10.21
CA ASP A 67 19.23 -20.38 8.91
C ASP A 67 18.82 -18.91 8.94
N LYS A 68 19.28 -18.17 7.93
CA LYS A 68 18.89 -16.77 7.76
C LYS A 68 17.38 -16.67 7.53
N PRO A 69 16.66 -15.80 8.26
CA PRO A 69 15.24 -15.61 8.02
C PRO A 69 14.98 -15.12 6.59
N VAL A 70 13.85 -15.52 6.01
CA VAL A 70 13.44 -15.14 4.65
C VAL A 70 12.12 -14.39 4.72
N ARG A 71 12.09 -13.18 4.15
CA ARG A 71 10.84 -12.41 4.07
C ARG A 71 9.93 -12.99 3.00
N GLY A 72 8.76 -13.47 3.40
CA GLY A 72 7.69 -13.89 2.48
C GLY A 72 7.16 -12.76 1.60
N LYS A 73 6.26 -13.10 0.67
CA LYS A 73 5.62 -12.13 -0.23
C LYS A 73 4.71 -11.16 0.55
N LEU A 74 4.80 -9.88 0.21
CA LEU A 74 3.90 -8.85 0.73
C LEU A 74 2.55 -8.89 0.00
N GLU A 75 1.51 -8.38 0.65
CA GLU A 75 0.19 -8.28 0.05
C GLU A 75 0.20 -7.26 -1.11
N GLY A 76 -0.24 -7.70 -2.28
CA GLY A 76 -0.31 -6.89 -3.50
C GLY A 76 -1.33 -5.75 -3.38
N ALA A 77 -1.18 -4.71 -4.20
CA ALA A 77 -2.08 -3.56 -4.18
C ALA A 77 -3.52 -3.96 -4.53
N ILE A 78 -4.49 -3.41 -3.80
CA ILE A 78 -5.90 -3.57 -4.12
C ILE A 78 -6.19 -2.71 -5.35
N PRO A 79 -6.71 -3.29 -6.45
CA PRO A 79 -7.01 -2.53 -7.66
C PRO A 79 -7.91 -1.33 -7.35
N LYS A 80 -7.51 -0.14 -7.82
CA LYS A 80 -8.28 1.07 -7.61
C LYS A 80 -9.58 0.99 -8.42
N PRO A 81 -10.74 1.31 -7.84
CA PRO A 81 -11.98 1.34 -8.58
C PRO A 81 -11.87 2.33 -9.74
N SER A 82 -12.17 1.86 -10.96
CA SER A 82 -12.19 2.68 -12.16
C SER A 82 -13.57 3.31 -12.32
N ILE A 83 -13.68 4.61 -12.08
CA ILE A 83 -14.89 5.35 -12.42
C ILE A 83 -14.84 5.64 -13.92
N ASN A 84 -15.39 4.73 -14.72
CA ASN A 84 -15.57 4.97 -16.14
C ASN A 84 -16.41 6.25 -16.31
N LYS A 85 -15.79 7.29 -16.88
CA LYS A 85 -16.49 8.49 -17.34
C LYS A 85 -17.35 8.03 -18.52
N VAL A 86 -18.64 7.79 -18.27
CA VAL A 86 -19.61 7.61 -19.35
C VAL A 86 -19.61 8.88 -20.21
N ASP A 87 -19.23 8.65 -21.47
CA ASP A 87 -19.25 9.46 -22.68
C ASP A 87 -18.27 10.63 -22.88
N GLY A 88 -17.39 10.43 -23.87
CA GLY A 88 -16.77 11.51 -24.66
C GLY A 88 -15.28 11.76 -24.42
N GLY A 89 -14.40 10.87 -24.92
CA GLY A 89 -13.01 11.25 -25.20
C GLY A 89 -11.95 10.24 -24.77
N ARG A 90 -11.40 9.55 -25.76
CA ARG A 90 -10.16 8.75 -25.75
C ARG A 90 -9.00 9.52 -25.10
N ALA A 91 -8.37 8.94 -24.09
CA ALA A 91 -6.91 8.94 -23.93
C ALA A 91 -6.50 7.93 -22.85
N THR A 92 -5.82 6.90 -23.31
CA THR A 92 -4.88 6.08 -22.55
C THR A 92 -3.85 6.98 -21.86
N GLU A 93 -3.60 6.79 -20.56
CA GLU A 93 -2.22 6.92 -20.06
C GLU A 93 -2.02 6.15 -18.74
N VAL A 94 -1.22 5.11 -18.89
CA VAL A 94 -0.40 4.46 -17.86
C VAL A 94 0.46 5.54 -17.22
N HIS A 95 0.59 5.56 -15.89
CA HIS A 95 1.88 5.68 -15.20
C HIS A 95 1.70 5.48 -13.70
N GLY A 96 2.15 4.32 -13.22
CA GLY A 96 2.55 4.18 -11.83
C GLY A 96 3.80 5.03 -11.61
N ARG A 97 3.75 5.96 -10.65
CA ARG A 97 4.96 6.60 -10.13
C ARG A 97 4.95 6.46 -8.61
N ASN A 98 5.76 5.51 -8.16
CA ASN A 98 6.22 5.38 -6.80
C ASN A 98 7.31 6.44 -6.60
N GLU A 99 6.97 7.56 -5.95
CA GLU A 99 7.97 8.50 -5.42
C GLU A 99 7.96 8.36 -3.90
N SER A 100 8.85 7.50 -3.43
CA SER A 100 9.46 7.65 -2.11
C SER A 100 10.61 8.63 -2.33
N ASP A 101 10.45 9.88 -1.93
CA ASP A 101 11.56 10.82 -1.81
C ASP A 101 11.65 11.21 -0.33
N GLY A 102 12.72 10.73 0.30
CA GLY A 102 13.06 11.08 1.66
C GLY A 102 13.91 12.33 1.66
N GLY A 103 13.43 13.37 2.32
CA GLY A 103 14.22 14.52 2.74
C GLY A 103 14.12 14.65 4.25
N SER A 104 15.11 14.12 4.96
CA SER A 104 15.41 14.48 6.35
C SER A 104 16.36 15.67 6.26
N GLU A 105 15.88 16.86 6.63
CA GLU A 105 16.72 18.03 6.86
C GLU A 105 16.91 18.13 8.38
N ASP A 106 18.10 17.71 8.83
CA ASP A 106 18.66 18.09 10.13
C ASP A 106 19.49 19.37 9.90
N GLU A 107 19.11 20.46 10.57
CA GLU A 107 19.99 21.56 11.01
C GLU A 107 19.70 21.88 12.47
#